data_AF-I3Z1Q6-F1
#
_entry.id   AF-I3Z1Q6-F1
#
_cell.length_a   1.000
_cell.length_b   1.000
_cell.length_c   1.000
_cell.angle_alpha   90.00
_cell.angle_beta   90.00
_cell.angle_gamma   90.00
#
_symmetry.space_group_name_H-M   'P 1'
#
loop_
_entity.id
_entity.type
_entity.pdbx_description
1 polymer ?
#
loop_
_entity_poly.entity_id
_entity_poly.type
_entity_poly.pdbx_seq_one_letter_code
_entity_poly.pdbx_strand_id
1 'polypeptide(L)'
;MSQLDRILSSIFSDINTAKARADMTSREIANRYISDEILQYFPIPRVGIDNLEVELKYVIENVEEKVENTNQSQQRLNDFIQNFSVSTAQELRKAISNEAKSNELYQELEGYPDQNWESNIAEMLTGSLKSINLSTPNVQNTISKSFQSIQTEIKEVVPRANIVGSFASIPTLKGTYSLISLDEKGQTEFKLKNEFTNEREAITEAKGLIEQISKNQLKISESKSSGTVNTAKLVSGNKQLEILAKADPNSRFNPKALFDSSIAKKAVAVKNAPIANSWVLGKKISPQEARNTSNAVQEKVDETLFNVSKNLLSKKSLDFQNGIQNILDQSKITTLKIAVDAEKISKAKPESVLTLKFNLSAKDFAMINESDSPSNF
;
A
#
# COMPACT_ATOMS: atom_id res chain seq x y z
N MET A 1 6.65 36.27 1.49
CA MET A 1 6.67 37.03 2.77
C MET A 1 7.74 38.12 2.84
N SER A 2 8.89 38.02 2.15
CA SER A 2 10.01 38.97 2.31
C SER A 2 9.76 40.46 1.98
N GLN A 3 8.74 40.82 1.19
CA GLN A 3 8.48 42.24 0.86
C GLN A 3 7.68 42.96 1.94
N LEU A 4 6.62 42.36 2.46
CA LEU A 4 5.84 42.96 3.55
C LEU A 4 6.68 43.09 4.81
N ASP A 5 7.44 42.04 5.18
CA ASP A 5 8.34 42.08 6.34
C ASP A 5 9.39 43.19 6.21
N ARG A 6 9.94 43.40 5.00
CA ARG A 6 10.88 44.50 4.74
C ARG A 6 10.23 45.87 4.89
N ILE A 7 9.01 46.04 4.38
CA ILE A 7 8.27 47.30 4.48
C ILE A 7 7.92 47.59 5.95
N LEU A 8 7.39 46.60 6.67
CA LEU A 8 7.09 46.73 8.10
C LEU A 8 8.36 47.02 8.91
N SER A 9 9.46 46.31 8.63
CA SER A 9 10.75 46.58 9.29
C SER A 9 11.27 47.99 9.01
N SER A 10 11.12 48.48 7.78
CA SER A 10 11.49 49.86 7.43
C SER A 10 10.63 50.88 8.17
N ILE A 11 9.31 50.69 8.19
CA ILE A 11 8.38 51.58 8.91
C ILE A 11 8.73 51.62 10.40
N PHE A 12 8.93 50.46 11.04
CA PHE A 12 9.31 50.41 12.45
C PHE A 12 10.68 51.06 12.71
N SER A 13 11.65 50.88 11.81
CA SER A 13 12.95 51.53 11.89
C SER A 13 12.85 53.06 11.80
N ASP A 14 12.04 53.57 10.88
CA ASP A 14 11.83 55.01 10.69
C ASP A 14 11.10 55.63 11.89
N ILE A 15 10.10 54.93 12.44
CA ILE A 15 9.40 55.35 13.66
C ILE A 15 10.37 55.42 14.84
N ASN A 16 11.21 54.40 15.03
CA ASN A 16 12.21 54.39 16.09
C ASN A 16 13.22 55.54 15.93
N THR A 17 13.63 55.83 14.70
CA THR A 17 14.55 56.93 14.40
C THR A 17 13.91 58.29 14.65
N ALA A 18 12.66 58.49 14.23
CA ALA A 18 11.91 59.72 14.45
C ALA A 18 11.73 60.00 15.94
N LYS A 19 11.44 58.97 16.72
CA LYS A 19 11.34 59.07 18.18
C LYS A 19 12.68 59.43 18.82
N ALA A 20 13.76 58.73 18.48
CA ALA A 20 15.09 59.03 19.03
C ALA A 20 15.49 60.49 18.79
N ARG A 21 15.12 61.06 17.62
CA ARG A 21 15.29 62.48 17.34
C ARG A 21 14.38 63.36 18.17
N ALA A 22 13.11 63.03 18.34
CA ALA A 22 12.17 63.80 19.17
C ALA A 22 12.61 63.85 20.65
N ASP A 23 13.11 62.73 21.18
CA ASP A 23 13.65 62.65 22.55
C ASP A 23 14.92 63.52 22.68
N MET A 24 15.84 63.44 21.71
CA MET A 24 17.05 64.25 21.68
C MET A 24 16.72 65.74 21.61
N THR A 25 15.81 66.15 20.73
CA THR A 25 15.36 67.54 20.60
C THR A 25 14.65 68.02 21.87
N SER A 26 13.81 67.20 22.49
CA SER A 26 13.16 67.54 23.76
C SER A 26 14.20 67.77 24.87
N ARG A 27 15.27 66.96 24.91
CA ARG A 27 16.38 67.15 25.85
C ARG A 27 17.17 68.43 25.56
N GLU A 28 17.44 68.74 24.29
CA GLU A 28 18.10 70.00 23.90
C GLU A 28 17.27 71.22 24.29
N ILE A 29 15.94 71.18 24.05
CA ILE A 29 15.02 72.25 24.45
C ILE A 29 15.02 72.40 25.98
N ALA A 30 14.93 71.30 26.73
CA ALA A 30 15.00 71.33 28.19
C ALA A 30 16.29 72.01 28.68
N ASN A 31 17.44 71.65 28.12
CA ASN A 31 18.72 72.25 28.47
C ASN A 31 18.77 73.75 28.15
N ARG A 32 18.17 74.20 27.05
CA ARG A 32 18.05 75.63 26.71
C ARG A 32 17.18 76.38 27.70
N TYR A 33 16.04 75.80 28.10
CA TYR A 33 15.16 76.41 29.12
C TYR A 33 15.86 76.55 30.47
N ILE A 34 16.65 75.55 30.87
CA ILE A 34 17.42 75.58 32.12
C ILE A 34 18.52 76.66 32.08
N SER A 35 19.10 76.91 30.90
CA SER A 35 20.23 77.84 30.74
C SER A 35 19.80 79.30 30.58
N ASP A 36 18.52 79.59 30.40
CA ASP A 36 17.98 80.92 30.14
C ASP A 36 17.26 81.48 31.38
N GLU A 37 17.65 82.68 31.82
CA GLU A 37 17.20 83.30 33.06
C GLU A 37 15.67 83.50 33.14
N ILE A 38 15.01 83.66 32.00
CA ILE A 38 13.56 83.90 31.90
C ILE A 38 12.82 82.58 31.64
N LEU A 39 13.32 81.76 30.70
CA LEU A 39 12.63 80.54 30.26
C LEU A 39 12.61 79.43 31.32
N GLN A 40 13.51 79.44 32.31
CA GLN A 40 13.55 78.44 33.39
C GLN A 40 12.26 78.34 34.21
N TYR A 41 11.44 79.40 34.22
CA TYR A 41 10.16 79.45 34.94
C TYR A 41 8.95 78.99 34.10
N PHE A 42 9.16 78.69 32.81
CA PHE A 42 8.12 78.23 31.90
C PHE A 42 8.12 76.71 31.75
N PRO A 43 6.96 76.09 31.49
CA PRO A 43 6.88 74.66 31.24
C PRO A 43 7.66 74.31 29.97
N ILE A 44 8.50 73.27 30.05
CA ILE A 44 9.27 72.76 28.92
C ILE A 44 8.31 72.09 27.93
N PRO A 45 8.25 72.55 26.67
CA PRO A 45 7.44 71.89 25.66
C PRO A 45 8.02 70.51 25.36
N ARG A 46 7.17 69.48 25.48
CA ARG A 46 7.52 68.10 25.16
C ARG A 46 7.10 67.82 23.73
N VAL A 47 8.03 67.37 22.90
CA VAL A 47 7.73 66.89 21.56
C VAL A 47 7.62 65.36 21.65
N GLY A 48 6.41 64.84 21.54
CA GLY A 48 6.12 63.41 21.62
C GLY A 48 5.24 62.93 20.47
N ILE A 49 5.32 61.64 20.16
CA ILE A 49 4.37 60.97 19.28
C ILE A 49 3.36 60.27 20.19
N ASP A 50 2.18 60.86 20.35
CA ASP A 50 1.17 60.35 21.30
C ASP A 50 0.45 59.10 20.78
N ASN A 51 0.01 59.15 19.52
CA ASN A 51 -0.62 58.04 18.83
C ASN A 51 -0.17 58.05 17.37
N LEU A 52 0.34 56.91 16.90
CA LEU A 52 0.64 56.71 15.50
C LEU A 52 -0.32 55.68 14.93
N GLU A 53 -1.17 56.12 14.03
CA GLU A 53 -2.01 55.24 13.22
C GLU A 53 -1.32 55.01 11.88
N VAL A 54 -1.02 53.76 11.57
CA VAL A 54 -0.49 53.35 10.27
C VAL A 54 -1.51 52.48 9.58
N GLU A 55 -1.93 52.91 8.39
CA GLU A 55 -2.81 52.17 7.51
C GLU A 55 -2.01 51.67 6.31
N LEU A 56 -1.82 50.36 6.21
CA LEU A 56 -1.12 49.73 5.10
C LEU A 56 -2.11 48.96 4.22
N LYS A 57 -2.34 49.45 3.01
CA LYS A 57 -3.15 48.75 2.01
C LYS A 57 -2.30 47.72 1.29
N TYR A 58 -2.85 46.54 1.09
CA TYR A 58 -2.19 45.46 0.35
C TYR A 58 -3.21 44.69 -0.48
N VAL A 59 -2.72 44.01 -1.52
CA VAL A 59 -3.53 43.17 -2.41
C VAL A 59 -2.94 41.76 -2.41
N ILE A 60 -3.80 40.75 -2.37
CA ILE A 60 -3.37 39.36 -2.59
C ILE A 60 -3.29 39.15 -4.10
N GLU A 61 -2.06 39.08 -4.64
CA GLU A 61 -1.83 38.84 -6.07
C GLU A 61 -2.17 37.42 -6.48
N ASN A 62 -1.79 36.47 -5.63
CA ASN A 62 -1.93 35.05 -5.91
C ASN A 62 -2.05 34.27 -4.60
N VAL A 63 -2.81 33.18 -4.65
CA VAL A 63 -2.90 32.19 -3.59
C VAL A 63 -2.29 30.90 -4.15
N GLU A 64 -1.10 30.56 -3.69
CA GLU A 64 -0.42 29.33 -4.10
C GLU A 64 -0.58 28.28 -3.00
N GLU A 65 -1.35 27.24 -3.29
CA GLU A 65 -1.37 26.05 -2.45
C GLU A 65 -0.21 25.14 -2.88
N LYS A 66 0.75 24.97 -1.98
CA LYS A 66 1.86 24.05 -2.21
C LYS A 66 1.87 22.99 -1.12
N VAL A 67 2.01 21.74 -1.52
CA VAL A 67 2.28 20.65 -0.58
C VAL A 67 3.69 20.86 -0.05
N GLU A 68 3.82 21.14 1.24
CA GLU A 68 5.13 21.21 1.87
C GLU A 68 5.48 19.85 2.47
N ASN A 69 6.57 19.25 1.99
CA ASN A 69 7.08 18.01 2.54
C ASN A 69 7.89 18.33 3.81
N THR A 70 7.17 18.54 4.90
CA THR A 70 7.74 18.73 6.23
C THR A 70 8.07 17.37 6.87
N ASN A 71 8.98 17.35 7.84
CA ASN A 71 9.27 16.14 8.62
C ASN A 71 8.00 15.53 9.25
N GLN A 72 7.04 16.39 9.64
CA GLN A 72 5.76 15.93 10.19
C GLN A 72 4.89 15.23 9.13
N SER A 73 4.83 15.76 7.91
CA SER A 73 4.09 15.12 6.80
C SER A 73 4.70 13.76 6.43
N GLN A 74 6.04 13.67 6.40
CA GLN A 74 6.74 12.41 6.13
C GLN A 74 6.53 11.39 7.26
N GLN A 75 6.50 11.84 8.52
CA GLN A 75 6.18 10.96 9.65
C GLN A 75 4.75 10.42 9.55
N ARG A 76 3.75 11.29 9.28
CA ARG A 76 2.36 10.87 9.06
C ARG A 76 2.25 9.86 7.91
N LEU A 77 2.99 10.07 6.82
CA LEU A 77 3.06 9.12 5.71
C LEU A 77 3.62 7.77 6.14
N ASN A 78 4.75 7.76 6.85
CA ASN A 78 5.38 6.52 7.31
C ASN A 78 4.46 5.74 8.27
N ASP A 79 3.82 6.45 9.21
CA ASP A 79 2.86 5.84 10.15
C ASP A 79 1.64 5.29 9.41
N PHE A 80 1.12 6.03 8.42
CA PHE A 80 0.02 5.58 7.58
C PHE A 80 0.39 4.33 6.79
N ILE A 81 1.56 4.30 6.13
CA ILE A 81 2.05 3.13 5.39
C ILE A 81 2.15 1.92 6.33
N GLN A 82 2.75 2.08 7.51
CA GLN A 82 2.92 0.98 8.44
C GLN A 82 1.58 0.40 8.91
N ASN A 83 0.64 1.25 9.31
CA ASN A 83 -0.69 0.83 9.75
C ASN A 83 -1.49 0.19 8.60
N PHE A 84 -1.43 0.77 7.41
CA PHE A 84 -2.06 0.24 6.22
C PHE A 84 -1.53 -1.15 5.85
N SER A 85 -0.21 -1.34 5.88
CA SER A 85 0.45 -2.61 5.57
C SER A 85 0.00 -3.72 6.53
N VAL A 86 0.02 -3.46 7.84
CA VAL A 86 -0.40 -4.43 8.86
C VAL A 86 -1.88 -4.80 8.69
N SER A 87 -2.76 -3.80 8.56
CA SER A 87 -4.20 -4.04 8.36
C SER A 87 -4.49 -4.79 7.06
N THR A 88 -3.79 -4.47 5.97
CA THR A 88 -3.96 -5.14 4.67
C THR A 88 -3.46 -6.59 4.72
N ALA A 89 -2.33 -6.86 5.39
CA ALA A 89 -1.83 -8.21 5.59
C ALA A 89 -2.81 -9.09 6.38
N GLN A 90 -3.42 -8.55 7.43
CA GLN A 90 -4.46 -9.22 8.22
C GLN A 90 -5.69 -9.58 7.38
N GLU A 91 -6.17 -8.63 6.58
CA GLU A 91 -7.31 -8.88 5.70
C GLU A 91 -6.98 -9.89 4.60
N LEU A 92 -5.78 -9.82 4.01
CA LEU A 92 -5.28 -10.82 3.06
C LEU A 92 -5.26 -12.20 3.66
N ARG A 93 -4.67 -12.35 4.86
CA ARG A 93 -4.64 -13.62 5.58
C ARG A 93 -6.03 -14.18 5.79
N LYS A 94 -6.98 -13.35 6.25
CA LYS A 94 -8.37 -13.76 6.46
C LYS A 94 -9.03 -14.20 5.16
N ALA A 95 -8.88 -13.44 4.09
CA ALA A 95 -9.46 -13.74 2.79
C ALA A 95 -8.92 -15.06 2.20
N ILE A 96 -7.59 -15.24 2.22
CA ILE A 96 -6.93 -16.44 1.73
C ILE A 96 -7.27 -17.66 2.59
N SER A 97 -7.31 -17.52 3.92
CA SER A 97 -7.66 -18.62 4.82
C SER A 97 -9.10 -19.09 4.61
N ASN A 98 -10.03 -18.15 4.40
CA ASN A 98 -11.42 -18.50 4.08
C ASN A 98 -11.52 -19.24 2.75
N GLU A 99 -10.84 -18.75 1.71
CA GLU A 99 -10.83 -19.39 0.40
C GLU A 99 -10.20 -20.79 0.48
N ALA A 100 -9.04 -20.93 1.13
CA ALA A 100 -8.33 -22.19 1.28
C ALA A 100 -9.16 -23.24 2.04
N LYS A 101 -9.95 -22.84 3.04
CA LYS A 101 -10.89 -23.75 3.73
C LYS A 101 -12.04 -24.21 2.85
N SER A 102 -12.53 -23.34 1.97
CA SER A 102 -13.65 -23.65 1.07
C SER A 102 -13.23 -24.42 -0.19
N ASN A 103 -11.99 -24.26 -0.63
CA ASN A 103 -11.48 -24.84 -1.87
C ASN A 103 -10.82 -26.20 -1.59
N GLU A 104 -11.35 -27.26 -2.20
CA GLU A 104 -10.87 -28.64 -1.99
C GLU A 104 -9.37 -28.83 -2.25
N LEU A 105 -8.79 -28.10 -3.21
CA LEU A 105 -7.37 -28.19 -3.52
C LEU A 105 -6.49 -27.70 -2.36
N TYR A 106 -6.99 -26.80 -1.53
CA TYR A 106 -6.21 -26.12 -0.50
C TYR A 106 -6.64 -26.49 0.91
N GLN A 107 -7.59 -27.41 1.09
CA GLN A 107 -8.10 -27.83 2.41
C GLN A 107 -6.99 -28.36 3.34
N GLU A 108 -5.91 -28.91 2.79
CA GLU A 108 -4.79 -29.44 3.57
C GLU A 108 -3.81 -28.37 4.05
N LEU A 109 -3.96 -27.14 3.58
CA LEU A 109 -3.23 -25.97 4.10
C LEU A 109 -3.90 -25.45 5.37
N GLU A 110 -4.27 -26.34 6.29
CA GLU A 110 -4.92 -25.97 7.54
C GLU A 110 -3.98 -25.09 8.39
N GLY A 111 -4.44 -23.90 8.75
CA GLY A 111 -3.60 -22.91 9.44
C GLY A 111 -2.81 -21.98 8.52
N TYR A 112 -2.90 -22.16 7.20
CA TYR A 112 -2.41 -21.17 6.23
C TYR A 112 -3.48 -20.08 5.94
N PRO A 113 -3.04 -18.83 5.72
CA PRO A 113 -1.72 -18.31 6.08
C PRO A 113 -1.56 -18.16 7.60
N ASP A 114 -0.34 -18.36 8.09
CA ASP A 114 -0.01 -18.24 9.52
C ASP A 114 0.35 -16.78 9.89
N GLN A 115 0.72 -16.56 11.16
CA GLN A 115 1.09 -15.23 11.65
C GLN A 115 2.45 -14.74 11.12
N ASN A 116 3.38 -15.64 10.81
CA ASN A 116 4.67 -15.25 10.24
C ASN A 116 4.49 -14.77 8.80
N TRP A 117 3.64 -15.45 8.03
CA TRP A 117 3.24 -15.01 6.70
C TRP A 117 2.61 -13.62 6.74
N GLU A 118 1.71 -13.35 7.68
CA GLU A 118 1.11 -12.02 7.86
C GLU A 118 2.18 -10.94 8.10
N SER A 119 3.12 -11.18 9.01
CA SER A 119 4.22 -10.25 9.29
C SER A 119 5.10 -10.01 8.06
N ASN A 120 5.47 -11.06 7.33
CA ASN A 120 6.27 -10.96 6.11
C ASN A 120 5.56 -10.16 5.02
N ILE A 121 4.24 -10.35 4.85
CA ILE A 121 3.45 -9.57 3.90
C ILE A 121 3.37 -8.10 4.33
N ALA A 122 3.19 -7.81 5.62
CA ALA A 122 3.20 -6.44 6.11
C ALA A 122 4.56 -5.76 5.86
N GLU A 123 5.67 -6.45 6.09
CA GLU A 123 7.01 -5.95 5.80
C GLU A 123 7.24 -5.70 4.30
N MET A 124 6.81 -6.64 3.45
CA MET A 124 6.86 -6.51 1.99
C MET A 124 6.05 -5.30 1.52
N LEU A 125 4.79 -5.16 1.96
CA LEU A 125 3.94 -4.01 1.65
C LEU A 125 4.59 -2.69 2.08
N THR A 126 5.10 -2.64 3.31
CA THR A 126 5.80 -1.45 3.83
C THR A 126 7.04 -1.14 2.99
N GLY A 127 7.83 -2.16 2.61
CA GLY A 127 9.00 -2.01 1.74
C GLY A 127 8.67 -1.38 0.39
N SER A 128 7.67 -1.92 -0.31
CA SER A 128 7.27 -1.43 -1.63
C SER A 128 6.65 -0.02 -1.58
N LEU A 129 5.93 0.30 -0.50
CA LEU A 129 5.24 1.59 -0.32
C LEU A 129 6.15 2.70 0.24
N LYS A 130 7.23 2.38 0.95
CA LYS A 130 8.22 3.36 1.46
C LYS A 130 8.89 4.21 0.37
N SER A 131 8.86 3.75 -0.88
CA SER A 131 9.37 4.49 -2.04
C SER A 131 8.52 5.71 -2.42
N ILE A 132 7.30 5.82 -1.86
CA ILE A 132 6.38 6.91 -2.15
C ILE A 132 6.89 8.20 -1.49
N ASN A 133 7.05 9.23 -2.32
CA ASN A 133 7.45 10.57 -1.88
C ASN A 133 6.38 11.59 -2.31
N LEU A 134 5.81 12.29 -1.33
CA LEU A 134 4.75 13.30 -1.53
C LEU A 134 5.18 14.47 -2.41
N SER A 135 6.49 14.72 -2.54
CA SER A 135 7.03 15.79 -3.38
C SER A 135 7.07 15.44 -4.88
N THR A 136 6.79 14.17 -5.26
CA THR A 136 6.85 13.77 -6.66
C THR A 136 5.67 14.32 -7.45
N PRO A 137 5.85 14.90 -8.66
CA PRO A 137 4.76 15.49 -9.45
C PRO A 137 3.64 14.51 -9.83
N ASN A 138 3.89 13.19 -9.70
CA ASN A 138 2.93 12.15 -10.06
C ASN A 138 2.93 11.02 -9.01
N VAL A 139 2.55 11.37 -7.79
CA VAL A 139 2.38 10.41 -6.67
C VAL A 139 1.50 9.22 -7.08
N GLN A 140 0.43 9.46 -7.85
CA GLN A 140 -0.50 8.42 -8.28
C GLN A 140 0.15 7.34 -9.17
N ASN A 141 1.06 7.73 -10.06
CA ASN A 141 1.83 6.78 -10.86
C ASN A 141 2.79 5.96 -9.99
N THR A 142 3.43 6.59 -9.00
CA THR A 142 4.29 5.89 -8.04
C THR A 142 3.49 4.87 -7.24
N ILE A 143 2.31 5.25 -6.72
CA ILE A 143 1.40 4.33 -6.03
C ILE A 143 1.03 3.15 -6.95
N SER A 144 0.59 3.43 -8.18
CA SER A 144 0.19 2.40 -9.13
C SER A 144 1.32 1.40 -9.42
N LYS A 145 2.55 1.90 -9.60
CA LYS A 145 3.74 1.06 -9.78
C LYS A 145 4.06 0.23 -8.54
N SER A 146 3.98 0.81 -7.33
CA SER A 146 4.18 0.06 -6.09
C SER A 146 3.16 -1.07 -5.95
N PHE A 147 1.88 -0.82 -6.25
CA PHE A 147 0.85 -1.86 -6.21
C PHE A 147 1.04 -2.94 -7.28
N GLN A 148 1.55 -2.58 -8.47
CA GLN A 148 1.92 -3.57 -9.48
C GLN A 148 3.10 -4.45 -9.04
N SER A 149 4.10 -3.86 -8.36
CA SER A 149 5.21 -4.62 -7.74
C SER A 149 4.67 -5.58 -6.69
N ILE A 150 3.85 -5.07 -5.76
CA ILE A 150 3.21 -5.86 -4.70
C ILE A 150 2.40 -7.03 -5.30
N GLN A 151 1.63 -6.81 -6.36
CA GLN A 151 0.89 -7.87 -7.04
C GLN A 151 1.81 -8.95 -7.64
N THR A 152 2.98 -8.54 -8.14
CA THR A 152 3.98 -9.48 -8.69
C THR A 152 4.63 -10.28 -7.57
N GLU A 153 5.02 -9.63 -6.47
CA GLU A 153 5.62 -10.28 -5.30
C GLU A 153 4.63 -11.23 -4.60
N ILE A 154 3.36 -10.83 -4.50
CA ILE A 154 2.29 -11.68 -3.93
C ILE A 154 2.11 -12.98 -4.69
N LYS A 155 2.35 -12.99 -6.00
CA LYS A 155 2.29 -14.22 -6.81
C LYS A 155 3.30 -15.27 -6.36
N GLU A 156 4.43 -14.85 -5.79
CA GLU A 156 5.52 -15.74 -5.36
C GLU A 156 5.32 -16.28 -3.93
N VAL A 157 4.54 -15.60 -3.10
CA VAL A 157 4.31 -15.96 -1.68
C VAL A 157 2.94 -16.59 -1.41
N VAL A 158 2.07 -16.66 -2.42
CA VAL A 158 0.79 -17.36 -2.37
C VAL A 158 0.90 -18.71 -3.07
N PRO A 159 0.53 -19.83 -2.40
CA PRO A 159 0.63 -21.16 -2.97
C PRO A 159 -0.27 -21.31 -4.20
N ARG A 160 0.27 -21.95 -5.23
CA ARG A 160 -0.41 -22.24 -6.49
C ARG A 160 -0.45 -23.75 -6.69
N ALA A 161 -1.60 -24.26 -7.12
CA ALA A 161 -1.71 -25.67 -7.50
C ALA A 161 -1.45 -25.80 -9.00
N ASN A 162 -0.70 -26.83 -9.41
CA ASN A 162 -0.46 -27.12 -10.82
C ASN A 162 -1.25 -28.35 -11.22
N ILE A 163 -2.24 -28.12 -12.06
CA ILE A 163 -3.13 -29.14 -12.59
C ILE A 163 -2.52 -29.71 -13.86
N VAL A 164 -2.32 -31.03 -13.87
CA VAL A 164 -1.73 -31.78 -14.96
C VAL A 164 -2.70 -32.93 -15.27
N GLY A 165 -3.55 -32.74 -16.28
CA GLY A 165 -4.62 -33.69 -16.59
C GLY A 165 -5.58 -33.88 -15.41
N SER A 166 -5.70 -35.11 -14.92
CA SER A 166 -6.58 -35.48 -13.79
C SER A 166 -5.86 -35.46 -12.43
N PHE A 167 -4.75 -34.74 -12.31
CA PHE A 167 -3.97 -34.62 -11.07
C PHE A 167 -3.62 -33.16 -10.78
N ALA A 168 -3.44 -32.83 -9.51
CA ALA A 168 -2.96 -31.53 -9.06
C ALA A 168 -1.76 -31.72 -8.13
N SER A 169 -0.69 -30.98 -8.40
CA SER A 169 0.45 -30.79 -7.48
C SER A 169 0.16 -29.58 -6.61
N ILE A 170 0.09 -29.78 -5.30
CA ILE A 170 -0.25 -28.74 -4.31
C ILE A 170 0.88 -28.61 -3.31
N PRO A 171 1.38 -27.39 -3.01
CA PRO A 171 2.36 -27.20 -1.95
C PRO A 171 1.77 -27.53 -0.58
N THR A 172 2.58 -28.03 0.34
CA THR A 172 2.22 -28.28 1.74
C THR A 172 2.82 -27.20 2.65
N LEU A 173 2.37 -27.14 3.90
CA LEU A 173 2.95 -26.25 4.93
C LEU A 173 4.44 -26.51 5.19
N LYS A 174 4.96 -27.70 4.85
CA LYS A 174 6.37 -28.07 5.03
C LYS A 174 7.25 -27.58 3.87
N GLY A 175 6.66 -26.97 2.84
CA GLY A 175 7.35 -26.63 1.59
C GLY A 175 7.57 -27.82 0.65
N THR A 176 7.03 -28.99 0.97
CA THR A 176 6.94 -30.14 0.07
C THR A 176 5.71 -30.02 -0.84
N TYR A 177 5.54 -30.93 -1.78
CA TYR A 177 4.37 -30.99 -2.67
C TYR A 177 3.61 -32.29 -2.46
N SER A 178 2.29 -32.22 -2.42
CA SER A 178 1.41 -33.37 -2.44
C SER A 178 0.76 -33.50 -3.82
N LEU A 179 0.56 -34.74 -4.25
CA LEU A 179 -0.16 -35.03 -5.49
C LEU A 179 -1.55 -35.54 -5.18
N ILE A 180 -2.56 -34.87 -5.68
CA ILE A 180 -3.96 -35.27 -5.56
C ILE A 180 -4.54 -35.62 -6.92
N SER A 181 -5.54 -36.50 -6.93
CA SER A 181 -6.28 -36.88 -8.11
C SER A 181 -7.62 -36.19 -8.14
N LEU A 182 -7.96 -35.62 -9.29
CA LEU A 182 -9.17 -34.83 -9.52
C LEU A 182 -10.16 -35.57 -10.41
N ASP A 183 -11.43 -35.58 -10.06
CA ASP A 183 -12.50 -36.06 -10.93
C ASP A 183 -12.78 -35.07 -12.09
N GLU A 184 -13.78 -35.38 -12.91
CA GLU A 184 -14.21 -34.53 -14.04
C GLU A 184 -14.76 -33.16 -13.62
N LYS A 185 -15.17 -33.01 -12.34
CA LYS A 185 -15.66 -31.77 -11.75
C LYS A 185 -14.57 -30.99 -11.02
N GLY A 186 -13.33 -31.51 -10.99
CA GLY A 186 -12.23 -30.94 -10.24
C GLY A 186 -12.25 -31.24 -8.74
N GLN A 187 -13.08 -32.19 -8.29
CA GLN A 187 -13.14 -32.61 -6.89
C GLN A 187 -12.06 -33.64 -6.58
N THR A 188 -11.59 -33.64 -5.34
CA THR A 188 -10.52 -34.55 -4.91
C THR A 188 -11.05 -35.97 -4.69
N GLU A 189 -10.60 -36.93 -5.49
CA GLU A 189 -10.96 -38.35 -5.32
C GLU A 189 -10.02 -39.05 -4.33
N PHE A 190 -8.72 -38.87 -4.50
CA PHE A 190 -7.70 -39.44 -3.63
C PHE A 190 -6.40 -38.64 -3.70
N LYS A 191 -5.57 -38.80 -2.68
CA LYS A 191 -4.26 -38.19 -2.51
C LYS A 191 -3.17 -39.24 -2.46
N LEU A 192 -2.00 -38.96 -3.03
CA LEU A 192 -0.81 -39.76 -2.78
C LEU A 192 -0.26 -39.43 -1.39
N LYS A 193 0.05 -40.48 -0.61
CA LYS A 193 0.68 -40.34 0.70
C LYS A 193 2.11 -39.81 0.60
N ASN A 194 2.79 -40.09 -0.51
CA ASN A 194 4.13 -39.57 -0.78
C ASN A 194 4.09 -38.05 -0.96
N GLU A 195 4.97 -37.36 -0.24
CA GLU A 195 5.28 -35.95 -0.47
C GLU A 195 6.53 -35.85 -1.37
N PHE A 196 6.59 -34.82 -2.20
CA PHE A 196 7.68 -34.55 -3.13
C PHE A 196 8.47 -33.33 -2.67
N THR A 197 9.78 -33.32 -2.91
CA THR A 197 10.64 -32.24 -2.41
C THR A 197 10.45 -30.95 -3.19
N ASN A 198 10.04 -31.06 -4.45
CA ASN A 198 9.82 -29.93 -5.34
C ASN A 198 8.65 -30.20 -6.30
N GLU A 199 8.14 -29.11 -6.87
CA GLU A 199 7.00 -29.12 -7.79
C GLU A 199 7.25 -29.99 -9.03
N ARG A 200 8.47 -29.93 -9.58
CA ARG A 200 8.86 -30.64 -10.80
C ARG A 200 8.80 -32.15 -10.62
N GLU A 201 9.21 -32.66 -9.46
CA GLU A 201 9.09 -34.07 -9.09
C GLU A 201 7.63 -34.52 -9.04
N ALA A 202 6.77 -33.75 -8.37
CA ALA A 202 5.35 -34.04 -8.28
C ALA A 202 4.68 -34.05 -9.67
N ILE A 203 4.97 -33.05 -10.51
CA ILE A 203 4.48 -32.98 -11.89
C ILE A 203 4.99 -34.17 -12.73
N THR A 204 6.25 -34.57 -12.56
CA THR A 204 6.82 -35.72 -13.28
C THR A 204 6.12 -37.02 -12.89
N GLU A 205 5.87 -37.23 -11.59
CA GLU A 205 5.12 -38.40 -11.11
C GLU A 205 3.67 -38.36 -11.59
N ALA A 206 3.03 -37.19 -11.62
CA ALA A 206 1.68 -37.01 -12.17
C ALA A 206 1.61 -37.44 -13.64
N LYS A 207 2.54 -36.97 -14.48
CA LYS A 207 2.63 -37.35 -15.90
C LYS A 207 2.85 -38.85 -16.06
N GLY A 208 3.73 -39.44 -15.24
CA GLY A 208 3.97 -40.88 -15.22
C GLY A 208 2.69 -41.66 -14.89
N LEU A 209 1.93 -41.23 -13.88
CA LEU A 209 0.65 -41.84 -13.53
C LEU A 209 -0.37 -41.72 -14.67
N ILE A 210 -0.50 -40.56 -15.29
CA ILE A 210 -1.42 -40.36 -16.43
C ILE A 210 -1.09 -41.30 -17.59
N GLU A 211 0.20 -41.47 -17.90
CA GLU A 211 0.65 -42.41 -18.94
C GLU A 211 0.30 -43.86 -18.59
N GLN A 212 0.43 -44.23 -17.32
CA GLN A 212 0.12 -45.58 -16.86
C GLN A 212 -1.40 -45.83 -16.80
N ILE A 213 -2.19 -44.79 -16.50
CA ILE A 213 -3.65 -44.80 -16.59
C ILE A 213 -4.08 -45.00 -18.04
N SER A 214 -3.50 -44.25 -18.98
CA SER A 214 -3.87 -44.33 -20.41
C SER A 214 -3.53 -45.70 -21.02
N LYS A 215 -2.47 -46.35 -20.54
CA LYS A 215 -2.08 -47.72 -20.91
C LYS A 215 -2.85 -48.82 -20.17
N ASN A 216 -3.76 -48.48 -19.26
CA ASN A 216 -4.45 -49.43 -18.37
C ASN A 216 -3.47 -50.32 -17.57
N GLN A 217 -2.31 -49.78 -17.18
CA GLN A 217 -1.25 -50.54 -16.48
C GLN A 217 -1.31 -50.40 -14.96
N LEU A 218 -2.11 -49.49 -14.45
CA LEU A 218 -2.30 -49.28 -13.01
C LEU A 218 -3.24 -50.31 -12.40
N LYS A 219 -2.80 -50.91 -11.29
CA LYS A 219 -3.58 -51.91 -10.54
C LYS A 219 -3.53 -51.63 -9.04
N ILE A 220 -4.59 -52.00 -8.33
CA ILE A 220 -4.65 -51.93 -6.88
C ILE A 220 -4.29 -53.30 -6.29
N SER A 221 -3.20 -53.36 -5.54
CA SER A 221 -2.75 -54.60 -4.90
C SER A 221 -3.42 -54.84 -3.56
N GLU A 222 -3.53 -53.80 -2.74
CA GLU A 222 -4.08 -53.87 -1.38
C GLU A 222 -4.96 -52.65 -1.12
N SER A 223 -6.02 -52.82 -0.33
CA SER A 223 -6.84 -51.72 0.16
C SER A 223 -7.30 -51.99 1.59
N LYS A 224 -7.26 -50.99 2.45
CA LYS A 224 -7.72 -51.05 3.84
C LYS A 224 -8.61 -49.86 4.14
N SER A 225 -9.64 -50.06 4.95
CA SER A 225 -10.45 -48.98 5.51
C SER A 225 -10.05 -48.77 6.96
N SER A 226 -9.77 -47.53 7.35
CA SER A 226 -9.36 -47.15 8.71
C SER A 226 -10.13 -45.91 9.16
N GLY A 227 -11.33 -46.11 9.68
CA GLY A 227 -12.19 -45.03 10.14
C GLY A 227 -12.63 -44.12 9.00
N THR A 228 -12.23 -42.84 9.04
CA THR A 228 -12.61 -41.82 8.05
C THR A 228 -11.73 -41.82 6.79
N VAL A 229 -10.70 -42.69 6.72
CA VAL A 229 -9.75 -42.73 5.60
C VAL A 229 -9.65 -44.15 5.06
N ASN A 230 -9.76 -44.26 3.74
CA ASN A 230 -9.46 -45.46 2.98
C ASN A 230 -8.04 -45.36 2.42
N THR A 231 -7.23 -46.40 2.60
CA THR A 231 -5.88 -46.49 2.06
C THR A 231 -5.80 -47.59 1.01
N ALA A 232 -5.01 -47.39 -0.04
CA ALA A 232 -4.72 -48.42 -1.02
C ALA A 232 -3.29 -48.34 -1.54
N LYS A 233 -2.77 -49.47 -2.02
CA LYS A 233 -1.49 -49.55 -2.72
C LYS A 233 -1.74 -49.67 -4.22
N LEU A 234 -1.23 -48.69 -4.93
CA LEU A 234 -1.30 -48.53 -6.37
C LEU A 234 0.02 -49.04 -6.97
N VAL A 235 -0.07 -50.06 -7.82
CA VAL A 235 1.07 -50.70 -8.48
C VAL A 235 1.16 -50.18 -9.91
N SER A 236 2.31 -49.61 -10.24
CA SER A 236 2.62 -49.02 -11.55
C SER A 236 3.98 -49.55 -12.02
N GLY A 237 3.98 -50.64 -12.80
CA GLY A 237 5.20 -51.37 -13.13
C GLY A 237 5.89 -51.89 -11.86
N ASN A 238 7.14 -51.46 -11.63
CA ASN A 238 7.93 -51.84 -10.45
C ASN A 238 7.74 -50.88 -9.26
N LYS A 239 6.95 -49.81 -9.40
CA LYS A 239 6.67 -48.85 -8.33
C LYS A 239 5.40 -49.23 -7.58
N GLN A 240 5.41 -49.05 -6.26
CA GLN A 240 4.22 -49.08 -5.41
C GLN A 240 4.04 -47.72 -4.76
N LEU A 241 2.85 -47.15 -4.89
CA LEU A 241 2.48 -45.85 -4.31
C LEU A 241 1.30 -46.07 -3.36
N GLU A 242 1.32 -45.41 -2.22
CA GLU A 242 0.20 -45.46 -1.27
C GLU A 242 -0.72 -44.26 -1.51
N ILE A 243 -2.03 -44.53 -1.66
CA ILE A 243 -3.06 -43.51 -1.87
C ILE A 243 -4.04 -43.49 -0.70
N LEU A 244 -4.58 -42.30 -0.42
CA LEU A 244 -5.50 -41.98 0.66
C LEU A 244 -6.77 -41.36 0.06
N ALA A 245 -7.95 -41.87 0.42
CA ALA A 245 -9.24 -41.28 0.05
C ALA A 245 -10.09 -41.06 1.30
N LYS A 246 -10.87 -39.98 1.33
CA LYS A 246 -11.88 -39.78 2.38
C LYS A 246 -12.92 -40.90 2.26
N ALA A 247 -13.19 -41.59 3.37
CA ALA A 247 -14.25 -42.60 3.40
C ALA A 247 -15.61 -41.90 3.37
N ASP A 248 -16.48 -42.28 2.43
CA ASP A 248 -17.87 -41.86 2.47
C ASP A 248 -18.59 -42.64 3.59
N PRO A 249 -19.07 -41.98 4.66
CA PRO A 249 -19.70 -42.66 5.79
C PRO A 249 -20.98 -43.43 5.40
N ASN A 250 -21.60 -43.08 4.27
CA ASN A 250 -22.80 -43.76 3.76
C ASN A 250 -22.47 -44.90 2.79
N SER A 251 -21.21 -44.99 2.36
CA SER A 251 -20.74 -45.98 1.40
C SER A 251 -20.35 -47.27 2.13
N ARG A 252 -21.11 -48.34 1.86
CA ARG A 252 -20.69 -49.71 2.20
C ARG A 252 -19.71 -50.29 1.16
N PHE A 253 -19.20 -49.47 0.24
CA PHE A 253 -18.38 -49.98 -0.86
C PHE A 253 -17.03 -50.49 -0.37
N ASN A 254 -16.61 -51.61 -0.94
CA ASN A 254 -15.24 -52.11 -0.80
C ASN A 254 -14.27 -51.02 -1.32
N PRO A 255 -13.31 -50.52 -0.51
CA PRO A 255 -12.38 -49.47 -0.92
C PRO A 255 -11.70 -49.75 -2.25
N LYS A 256 -11.37 -51.02 -2.53
CA LYS A 256 -10.80 -51.43 -3.82
C LYS A 256 -11.68 -51.06 -5.01
N ALA A 257 -12.99 -51.32 -4.91
CA ALA A 257 -13.94 -51.05 -5.99
C ALA A 257 -14.09 -49.55 -6.26
N LEU A 258 -14.02 -48.71 -5.22
CA LEU A 258 -14.04 -47.25 -5.34
C LEU A 258 -12.84 -46.77 -6.17
N PHE A 259 -11.63 -47.17 -5.77
CA PHE A 259 -10.42 -46.77 -6.47
C PHE A 259 -10.32 -47.37 -7.88
N ASP A 260 -10.72 -48.64 -8.09
CA ASP A 260 -10.75 -49.27 -9.42
C ASP A 260 -11.72 -48.50 -10.35
N SER A 261 -12.88 -48.07 -9.83
CA SER A 261 -13.82 -47.25 -10.59
C SER A 261 -13.25 -45.88 -10.95
N SER A 262 -12.56 -45.20 -10.02
CA SER A 262 -11.94 -43.90 -10.30
C SER A 262 -10.83 -44.00 -11.35
N ILE A 263 -9.97 -45.03 -11.27
CA ILE A 263 -8.92 -45.28 -12.26
C ILE A 263 -9.53 -45.58 -13.64
N ALA A 264 -10.57 -46.42 -13.69
CA ALA A 264 -11.25 -46.76 -14.95
C ALA A 264 -11.89 -45.54 -15.61
N LYS A 265 -12.58 -44.68 -14.83
CA LYS A 265 -13.16 -43.42 -15.33
C LYS A 265 -12.07 -42.49 -15.89
N LYS A 266 -10.95 -42.33 -15.18
CA LYS A 266 -9.81 -41.53 -15.66
C LYS A 266 -9.18 -42.10 -16.93
N ALA A 267 -9.07 -43.42 -17.05
CA ALA A 267 -8.55 -44.04 -18.28
C ALA A 267 -9.39 -43.66 -19.50
N VAL A 268 -10.71 -43.57 -19.34
CA VAL A 268 -11.62 -43.08 -20.37
C VAL A 268 -11.42 -41.58 -20.60
N ALA A 269 -11.40 -40.77 -19.54
CA ALA A 269 -11.23 -39.31 -19.64
C ALA A 269 -9.91 -38.89 -20.30
N VAL A 270 -8.79 -39.54 -19.95
CA VAL A 270 -7.46 -39.27 -20.53
C VAL A 270 -7.42 -39.68 -21.99
N LYS A 271 -8.04 -40.81 -22.37
CA LYS A 271 -8.10 -41.25 -23.79
C LYS A 271 -8.99 -40.34 -24.64
N ASN A 272 -10.02 -39.75 -24.04
CA ASN A 272 -11.00 -38.92 -24.72
C ASN A 272 -10.77 -37.41 -24.53
N ALA A 273 -9.67 -37.00 -23.89
CA ALA A 273 -9.37 -35.60 -23.65
C ALA A 273 -9.36 -34.85 -25.00
N PRO A 274 -10.17 -33.80 -25.17
CA PRO A 274 -10.26 -33.11 -26.45
C PRO A 274 -8.88 -32.60 -26.84
N ILE A 275 -8.43 -32.98 -28.04
CA ILE A 275 -7.21 -32.46 -28.65
C ILE A 275 -7.38 -30.95 -28.71
N ALA A 276 -6.52 -30.21 -28.03
CA ALA A 276 -6.60 -28.76 -27.98
C ALA A 276 -6.64 -28.18 -29.40
N ASN A 277 -7.70 -27.43 -29.70
CA ASN A 277 -7.90 -26.89 -31.03
C ASN A 277 -6.81 -25.85 -31.38
N SER A 278 -6.26 -25.97 -32.58
CA SER A 278 -5.11 -25.23 -33.12
C SER A 278 -5.26 -23.70 -33.22
N TRP A 279 -6.46 -23.14 -32.96
CA TRP A 279 -6.69 -21.69 -33.01
C TRP A 279 -6.08 -20.93 -31.83
N VAL A 280 -5.72 -21.61 -30.73
CA VAL A 280 -5.04 -20.98 -29.58
C VAL A 280 -3.55 -20.71 -29.85
N LEU A 281 -2.94 -21.41 -30.82
CA LEU A 281 -1.51 -21.30 -31.15
C LEU A 281 -1.20 -20.43 -32.39
N GLY A 282 -2.21 -19.88 -33.05
CA GLY A 282 -2.02 -18.98 -34.21
C GLY A 282 -1.29 -19.58 -35.41
N LYS A 283 -1.16 -20.91 -35.50
CA LYS A 283 -0.51 -21.63 -36.62
C LYS A 283 -1.34 -22.84 -37.04
N LYS A 284 -1.45 -23.07 -38.36
CA LYS A 284 -1.96 -24.35 -38.91
C LYS A 284 -0.96 -25.44 -38.57
N ILE A 285 -1.27 -26.25 -37.57
CA ILE A 285 -0.52 -27.46 -37.25
C ILE A 285 -0.80 -28.48 -38.36
N SER A 286 0.25 -29.06 -38.96
CA SER A 286 0.10 -30.11 -39.96
C SER A 286 -0.59 -31.34 -39.33
N PRO A 287 -1.43 -32.10 -40.06
CA PRO A 287 -2.06 -33.33 -39.55
C PRO A 287 -1.07 -34.36 -38.99
N GLN A 288 0.21 -34.31 -39.39
CA GLN A 288 1.27 -35.15 -38.84
C GLN A 288 1.84 -34.62 -37.51
N GLU A 289 1.91 -33.29 -37.31
CA GLU A 289 2.37 -32.68 -36.05
C GLU A 289 1.30 -32.75 -34.95
N ALA A 290 0.02 -32.69 -35.32
CA ALA A 290 -1.11 -32.89 -34.42
C ALA A 290 -1.14 -34.31 -33.82
N ARG A 291 -0.63 -35.32 -34.55
CA ARG A 291 -0.53 -36.70 -34.06
C ARG A 291 0.65 -36.91 -33.09
N ASN A 292 1.72 -36.12 -33.22
CA ASN A 292 2.88 -36.21 -32.32
C ASN A 292 2.77 -35.28 -31.09
N THR A 293 1.90 -34.28 -31.10
CA THR A 293 1.64 -33.37 -29.95
C THR A 293 0.44 -33.80 -29.10
N SER A 294 -0.29 -34.85 -29.51
CA SER A 294 -1.49 -35.41 -28.86
C SER A 294 -1.33 -35.87 -27.40
N ASN A 295 -0.10 -35.96 -26.88
CA ASN A 295 0.17 -36.43 -25.51
C ASN A 295 0.79 -35.37 -24.59
N ALA A 296 0.94 -34.12 -25.04
CA ALA A 296 1.38 -33.05 -24.15
C ALA A 296 0.24 -32.71 -23.19
N VAL A 297 0.23 -33.38 -22.03
CA VAL A 297 -0.70 -33.10 -20.93
C VAL A 297 -0.59 -31.61 -20.61
N GLN A 298 -1.68 -30.87 -20.82
CA GLN A 298 -1.70 -29.43 -20.56
C GLN A 298 -1.52 -29.18 -19.07
N GLU A 299 -0.55 -28.34 -18.75
CA GLU A 299 -0.34 -27.82 -17.41
C GLU A 299 -1.19 -26.56 -17.26
N LYS A 300 -2.05 -26.54 -16.24
CA LYS A 300 -2.87 -25.40 -15.87
C LYS A 300 -2.55 -25.01 -14.43
N VAL A 301 -2.26 -23.74 -14.20
CA VAL A 301 -2.04 -23.21 -12.84
C VAL A 301 -3.40 -22.80 -12.26
N ASP A 302 -3.72 -23.26 -11.07
CA ASP A 302 -4.83 -22.72 -10.28
C ASP A 302 -4.39 -21.42 -9.62
N GLU A 303 -5.03 -20.31 -10.02
CA GLU A 303 -4.74 -18.97 -9.52
C GLU A 303 -5.79 -18.50 -8.50
N THR A 304 -6.59 -19.39 -7.90
CA THR A 304 -7.74 -18.98 -7.07
C THR A 304 -7.31 -18.12 -5.88
N LEU A 305 -6.35 -18.60 -5.06
CA LEU A 305 -5.84 -17.84 -3.91
C LEU A 305 -5.15 -16.53 -4.34
N PHE A 306 -4.44 -16.56 -5.46
CA PHE A 306 -3.80 -15.36 -6.03
C PHE A 306 -4.84 -14.33 -6.48
N ASN A 307 -5.92 -14.77 -7.13
CA ASN A 307 -7.00 -13.90 -7.59
C ASN A 307 -7.76 -13.26 -6.42
N VAL A 308 -8.01 -14.01 -5.33
CA VAL A 308 -8.56 -13.44 -4.09
C VAL A 308 -7.66 -12.33 -3.55
N SER A 309 -6.36 -12.58 -3.49
CA SER A 309 -5.36 -11.60 -3.05
C SER A 309 -5.32 -10.37 -3.95
N LYS A 310 -5.27 -10.57 -5.26
CA LYS A 310 -5.27 -9.51 -6.28
C LYS A 310 -6.49 -8.61 -6.16
N ASN A 311 -7.68 -9.20 -6.03
CA ASN A 311 -8.93 -8.46 -5.90
C ASN A 311 -8.95 -7.60 -4.62
N LEU A 312 -8.49 -8.16 -3.50
CA LEU A 312 -8.40 -7.42 -2.24
C LEU A 312 -7.39 -6.25 -2.34
N LEU A 313 -6.21 -6.49 -2.92
CA LEU A 313 -5.20 -5.44 -3.13
C LEU A 313 -5.71 -4.34 -4.03
N SER A 314 -6.45 -4.66 -5.09
CA SER A 314 -7.06 -3.65 -5.96
C SER A 314 -8.05 -2.77 -5.20
N LYS A 315 -8.86 -3.33 -4.30
CA LYS A 315 -9.73 -2.56 -3.40
C LYS A 315 -8.90 -1.69 -2.44
N LYS A 316 -7.90 -2.28 -1.80
CA LYS A 316 -7.02 -1.60 -0.84
C LYS A 316 -6.16 -0.51 -1.47
N SER A 317 -5.85 -0.63 -2.77
CA SER A 317 -5.15 0.42 -3.52
C SER A 317 -5.95 1.72 -3.55
N LEU A 318 -7.27 1.64 -3.70
CA LEU A 318 -8.13 2.82 -3.65
C LEU A 318 -8.16 3.44 -2.24
N ASP A 319 -8.29 2.60 -1.21
CA ASP A 319 -8.24 3.07 0.19
C ASP A 319 -6.90 3.76 0.49
N PHE A 320 -5.80 3.21 -0.02
CA PHE A 320 -4.48 3.79 0.11
C PHE A 320 -4.35 5.13 -0.61
N GLN A 321 -4.81 5.22 -1.86
CA GLN A 321 -4.83 6.47 -2.63
C GLN A 321 -5.61 7.57 -1.92
N ASN A 322 -6.77 7.24 -1.35
CA ASN A 322 -7.57 8.16 -0.56
C ASN A 322 -6.83 8.61 0.71
N GLY A 323 -6.16 7.69 1.41
CA GLY A 323 -5.36 8.01 2.58
C GLY A 323 -4.18 8.94 2.26
N ILE A 324 -3.48 8.70 1.15
CA ILE A 324 -2.42 9.60 0.67
C ILE A 324 -2.98 10.97 0.29
N GLN A 325 -4.13 11.02 -0.39
CA GLN A 325 -4.78 12.28 -0.75
C GLN A 325 -5.14 13.09 0.50
N ASN A 326 -5.68 12.45 1.54
CA ASN A 326 -5.96 13.10 2.82
C ASN A 326 -4.69 13.67 3.47
N ILE A 327 -3.57 12.94 3.42
CA ILE A 327 -2.28 13.43 3.95
C ILE A 327 -1.79 14.62 3.13
N LEU A 328 -1.90 14.57 1.80
CA LEU A 328 -1.54 15.68 0.92
C LEU A 328 -2.37 16.93 1.24
N ASP A 329 -3.69 16.79 1.37
CA ASP A 329 -4.60 17.89 1.68
C ASP A 329 -4.32 18.50 3.06
N GLN A 330 -3.98 17.67 4.06
CA GLN A 330 -3.55 18.14 5.39
C GLN A 330 -2.14 18.76 5.41
N SER A 331 -1.35 18.56 4.35
CA SER A 331 0.02 19.07 4.21
C SER A 331 0.12 20.23 3.23
N LYS A 332 -1.02 20.71 2.70
CA LYS A 332 -1.06 21.92 1.89
C LYS A 332 -0.81 23.12 2.78
N ILE A 333 0.14 23.94 2.36
CA ILE A 333 0.35 25.26 2.93
C ILE A 333 -0.14 26.27 1.90
N THR A 334 -1.06 27.12 2.33
CA THR A 334 -1.55 28.24 1.54
C THR A 334 -0.54 29.38 1.66
N THR A 335 0.23 29.61 0.61
CA THR A 335 1.14 30.75 0.53
C THR A 335 0.43 31.90 -0.16
N LEU A 336 0.20 32.98 0.56
CA LEU A 336 -0.37 34.21 0.00
C LEU A 336 0.76 35.08 -0.56
N LYS A 337 0.70 35.38 -1.85
CA LYS A 337 1.56 36.38 -2.48
C LYS A 337 0.92 37.74 -2.33
N ILE A 338 1.51 38.57 -1.46
CA ILE A 338 0.98 39.88 -1.12
C ILE A 338 1.79 40.96 -1.84
N ALA A 339 1.10 41.87 -2.53
CA ALA A 339 1.67 43.10 -3.06
C ALA A 339 1.25 44.31 -2.23
N VAL A 340 2.23 45.16 -1.93
CA VAL A 340 2.06 46.42 -1.19
C VAL A 340 2.37 47.63 -2.09
N ASP A 341 2.56 47.40 -3.39
CA ASP A 341 2.95 48.42 -4.36
C ASP A 341 1.73 49.27 -4.77
N ALA A 342 1.88 50.60 -4.73
CA ALA A 342 0.79 51.54 -5.01
C ALA A 342 0.24 51.41 -6.44
N GLU A 343 1.08 51.14 -7.43
CA GLU A 343 0.67 50.95 -8.81
C GLU A 343 -0.19 49.68 -8.93
N LYS A 344 0.23 48.60 -8.26
CA LYS A 344 -0.52 47.34 -8.23
C LYS A 344 -1.84 47.46 -7.47
N ILE A 345 -1.85 48.18 -6.35
CA ILE A 345 -3.06 48.44 -5.56
C ILE A 345 -4.06 49.28 -6.37
N SER A 346 -3.59 50.29 -7.09
CA SER A 346 -4.46 51.15 -7.92
C SER A 346 -5.13 50.42 -9.09
N LYS A 347 -4.51 49.32 -9.57
CA LYS A 347 -5.02 48.47 -10.65
C LYS A 347 -5.89 47.32 -10.14
N ALA A 348 -5.90 47.05 -8.84
CA ALA A 348 -6.67 45.96 -8.24
C ALA A 348 -8.14 46.36 -8.06
N LYS A 349 -9.04 45.36 -8.06
CA LYS A 349 -10.46 45.62 -7.78
C LYS A 349 -10.64 46.06 -6.32
N PRO A 350 -11.54 46.99 -6.01
CA PRO A 350 -11.76 47.46 -4.63
C PRO A 350 -12.03 46.33 -3.64
N GLU A 351 -12.78 45.30 -4.04
CA GLU A 351 -13.06 44.13 -3.18
C GLU A 351 -11.83 43.26 -2.84
N SER A 352 -10.70 43.45 -3.53
CA SER A 352 -9.47 42.67 -3.35
C SER A 352 -8.37 43.41 -2.57
N VAL A 353 -8.62 44.68 -2.22
CA VAL A 353 -7.71 45.49 -1.41
C VAL A 353 -8.03 45.28 0.06
N LEU A 354 -7.07 44.75 0.80
CA LEU A 354 -7.14 44.58 2.24
C LEU A 354 -6.31 45.66 2.93
N THR A 355 -6.68 45.97 4.17
CA THR A 355 -6.05 47.04 4.94
C THR A 355 -5.57 46.49 6.26
N LEU A 356 -4.27 46.60 6.51
CA LEU A 356 -3.66 46.35 7.80
C LEU A 356 -3.59 47.68 8.55
N LYS A 357 -4.40 47.84 9.60
CA LYS A 357 -4.39 49.03 10.45
C LYS A 357 -3.78 48.67 11.80
N PHE A 358 -2.74 49.38 12.19
CA PHE A 358 -2.17 49.26 13.54
C PHE A 358 -2.03 50.63 14.18
N ASN A 359 -2.38 50.67 15.47
CA ASN A 359 -2.25 51.84 16.31
C ASN A 359 -1.14 51.57 17.31
N LEU A 360 -0.16 52.45 17.34
CA LEU A 360 0.88 52.46 18.34
C LEU A 360 0.59 53.61 19.30
N SER A 361 0.41 53.29 20.58
CA SER A 361 0.15 54.27 21.62
C SER A 361 1.44 54.71 22.28
N ALA A 362 1.47 55.90 22.90
CA ALA A 362 2.60 56.40 23.67
C ALA A 362 3.19 55.38 24.68
N LYS A 363 2.38 54.43 25.18
CA LYS A 363 2.81 53.39 26.12
C LYS A 363 3.67 52.31 25.46
N ASP A 364 3.42 52.01 24.19
CA ASP A 364 4.18 51.02 23.41
C ASP A 364 5.57 51.56 23.02
N PHE A 365 5.78 52.87 23.23
CA PHE A 365 7.02 53.57 22.99
C PHE A 365 7.77 53.94 24.28
N ALA A 366 7.36 53.50 25.47
CA ALA A 366 8.18 53.73 26.65
C ALA A 366 9.51 52.97 26.49
N MET A 367 10.66 53.66 26.59
CA MET A 367 11.90 52.92 26.87
C MET A 367 11.66 52.24 28.21
N ILE A 368 11.91 50.93 28.28
CA ILE A 368 12.06 50.25 29.57
C ILE A 368 13.13 51.06 30.30
N ASN A 369 12.75 51.78 31.34
CA ASN A 369 13.73 52.50 32.13
C ASN A 369 14.68 51.43 32.69
N GLU A 370 15.99 51.60 32.52
CA GLU A 370 17.00 50.69 33.10
C GLU A 370 16.92 50.58 34.64
N SER A 371 16.06 51.37 35.29
CA SER A 371 15.71 51.23 36.70
C SER A 371 14.78 50.05 37.01
N ASP A 372 14.08 49.48 36.02
CA ASP A 372 13.30 48.25 36.17
C ASP A 372 14.21 47.04 35.90
N SER A 373 15.31 46.95 36.65
CA SER A 373 15.96 45.66 36.83
C SER A 373 15.00 44.76 37.60
N PRO A 374 14.81 43.48 37.20
CA PRO A 374 13.98 42.57 37.98
C PRO A 374 14.62 42.47 39.37
N SER A 375 13.95 43.03 40.37
CA SER A 375 14.27 42.73 41.75
C SER A 375 14.09 41.23 41.92
N ASN A 376 15.20 40.54 42.14
CA ASN A 376 15.30 39.12 42.48
C ASN A 376 14.02 38.59 43.16
N PHE A 377 13.32 37.69 42.47
CA PHE A 377 12.60 36.57 43.07
C PHE A 377 12.62 35.38 42.12
#